data_AF-T1BU13-F1
#
_entry.id   AF-T1BU13-F1
#
_cell.length_a   1.000
_cell.length_b   1.000
_cell.length_c   1.000
_cell.angle_alpha   90.00
_cell.angle_beta   90.00
_cell.angle_gamma   90.00
#
_symmetry.space_group_name_H-M   'P 1'
#
loop_
_entity.id
_entity.type
_entity.pdbx_description
1 polymer ?
#
loop_
_entity_poly.entity_id
_entity_poly.type
_entity_poly.pdbx_seq_one_letter_code
_entity_poly.pdbx_strand_id
1 'polypeptide(L)'
;MVAAVLLAGLGVPAVGGAFGHPTSIPAVGVARPANATVLTINLTDQPRFAPSELNVSAGTTATFHLVNLGNYAHTFTLLAQPNVVLNASWSPAQLDQYVHQNGSLANVTVAPGAQQNATVPFNASTGFDTFEFVSLVPYQFQAGMSGFVHITSSAAGLIGSDNTTDSYSFVPDALVANAAHYPFNLDILVTNTGNLGHTFTVAPWSNYTLSPANFTTYFQAHAPLVSVSVPSGAGQSVWANFTVPGPGVYQYICEVPGHFANGMFGFLYVNVAPPPPAAAPSTAIIQGWILVGSGVLLGVGITLAATTAYLGRFPRPPADAEPPHA
;
A
#
# COMPACT_ATOMS: atom_id res chain seq x y z
N MET A 1 -11.16 69.70 23.32
CA MET A 1 -10.97 68.92 24.57
C MET A 1 -11.14 67.44 24.22
N VAL A 2 -10.09 66.65 24.50
CA VAL A 2 -9.96 65.19 24.75
C VAL A 2 -11.26 64.36 24.58
N ALA A 3 -11.32 63.25 23.82
CA ALA A 3 -10.59 61.99 24.04
C ALA A 3 -10.57 61.06 22.81
N ALA A 4 -9.53 60.21 22.76
CA ALA A 4 -9.31 59.13 21.81
C ALA A 4 -10.07 57.85 22.19
N VAL A 5 -10.48 57.05 21.19
CA VAL A 5 -10.56 55.58 21.30
C VAL A 5 -10.04 54.99 20.00
N LEU A 6 -8.88 54.32 20.10
CA LEU A 6 -8.39 53.34 19.14
C LEU A 6 -9.36 52.16 19.08
N LEU A 7 -9.69 51.66 17.89
CA LEU A 7 -9.89 50.23 17.70
C LEU A 7 -9.29 49.83 16.36
N ALA A 8 -8.16 49.13 16.44
CA ALA A 8 -7.55 48.41 15.34
C ALA A 8 -8.41 47.19 14.99
N GLY A 9 -8.73 47.03 13.72
CA GLY A 9 -9.33 45.83 13.17
C GLY A 9 -8.68 45.53 11.83
N LEU A 10 -7.60 44.76 11.86
CA LEU A 10 -6.94 44.21 10.68
C LEU A 10 -7.95 43.39 9.89
N GLY A 11 -8.31 43.88 8.69
CA GLY A 11 -8.97 43.07 7.68
C GLY A 11 -7.96 42.06 7.14
N VAL A 12 -7.93 40.87 7.72
CA VAL A 12 -7.26 39.72 7.11
C VAL A 12 -8.25 39.11 6.11
N PRO A 13 -7.90 38.97 4.81
CA PRO A 13 -8.72 38.20 3.91
C PRO A 13 -8.69 36.75 4.39
N ALA A 14 -9.85 36.21 4.75
CA ALA A 14 -10.03 34.78 4.90
C ALA A 14 -9.83 34.16 3.50
N VAL A 15 -8.60 33.74 3.22
CA VAL A 15 -8.34 32.76 2.16
C VAL A 15 -8.99 31.48 2.65
N GLY A 16 -10.24 31.28 2.25
CA GLY A 16 -10.91 29.99 2.32
C GLY A 16 -10.15 29.03 1.42
N GLY A 17 -9.09 28.43 1.97
CA GLY A 17 -8.48 27.24 1.41
C GLY A 17 -9.52 26.13 1.48
N ALA A 18 -10.36 26.06 0.46
CA ALA A 18 -11.06 24.84 0.12
C ALA A 18 -9.98 23.80 -0.16
N PHE A 19 -9.66 22.97 0.83
CA PHE A 19 -8.94 21.73 0.60
C PHE A 19 -9.84 20.89 -0.27
N GLY A 20 -9.61 20.98 -1.58
CA GLY A 20 -10.24 20.14 -2.56
C GLY A 20 -10.04 18.69 -2.13
N HIS A 21 -11.14 17.96 -2.09
CA HIS A 21 -11.11 16.52 -2.17
C HIS A 21 -10.17 16.12 -3.33
N PRO A 22 -9.10 15.34 -3.10
CA PRO A 22 -8.53 14.58 -4.19
C PRO A 22 -9.58 13.54 -4.59
N THR A 23 -10.37 13.89 -5.60
CA THR A 23 -11.11 12.94 -6.41
C THR A 23 -10.10 11.98 -7.02
N SER A 24 -10.36 10.68 -6.88
CA SER A 24 -9.55 9.53 -7.31
C SER A 24 -8.27 9.29 -6.49
N ILE A 25 -8.34 8.25 -5.66
CA ILE A 25 -7.18 7.47 -5.23
C ILE A 25 -6.44 7.06 -6.51
N PRO A 26 -5.15 7.37 -6.69
CA PRO A 26 -4.43 6.93 -7.88
C PRO A 26 -4.53 5.41 -7.98
N ALA A 27 -4.96 4.92 -9.14
CA ALA A 27 -4.86 3.52 -9.48
C ALA A 27 -3.39 3.10 -9.31
N VAL A 28 -3.18 2.13 -8.43
CA VAL A 28 -1.88 1.60 -8.00
C VAL A 28 -1.00 1.32 -9.23
N GLY A 29 0.14 2.01 -9.31
CA GLY A 29 1.01 2.09 -10.49
C GLY A 29 1.83 0.82 -10.74
N VAL A 30 1.95 0.47 -12.02
CA VAL A 30 2.61 -0.74 -12.56
C VAL A 30 4.13 -0.68 -12.37
N ALA A 31 4.74 -1.81 -12.00
CA ALA A 31 6.20 -1.94 -11.90
C ALA A 31 6.92 -1.64 -13.24
N ARG A 32 8.11 -1.04 -13.17
CA ARG A 32 8.97 -0.74 -14.32
C ARG A 32 9.46 -2.04 -14.98
N PRO A 33 9.31 -2.24 -16.31
CA PRO A 33 9.93 -3.37 -16.99
C PRO A 33 11.45 -3.21 -16.91
N ALA A 34 12.12 -4.22 -16.35
CA ALA A 34 13.57 -4.31 -16.35
C ALA A 34 14.05 -5.02 -17.63
N ASN A 35 15.24 -4.66 -18.09
CA ASN A 35 15.83 -5.19 -19.32
C ASN A 35 15.99 -6.72 -19.26
N ALA A 36 16.00 -7.36 -20.43
CA ALA A 36 16.25 -8.80 -20.53
C ALA A 36 17.61 -9.17 -19.89
N THR A 37 17.62 -10.20 -19.05
CA THR A 37 18.84 -10.71 -18.39
C THR A 37 19.35 -11.92 -19.15
N VAL A 38 20.59 -11.87 -19.66
CA VAL A 38 21.21 -13.02 -20.35
C VAL A 38 22.11 -13.77 -19.38
N LEU A 39 21.87 -15.08 -19.20
CA LEU A 39 22.62 -15.96 -18.31
C LEU A 39 23.21 -17.12 -19.12
N THR A 40 24.54 -17.23 -19.16
CA THR A 40 25.20 -18.35 -19.84
C THR A 40 25.28 -19.56 -18.92
N ILE A 41 24.87 -20.72 -19.40
CA ILE A 41 24.93 -22.01 -18.71
C ILE A 41 25.69 -23.00 -19.59
N ASN A 42 26.76 -23.57 -19.05
CA ASN A 42 27.51 -24.64 -19.71
C ASN A 42 26.95 -26.01 -19.30
N LEU A 43 26.76 -26.89 -20.29
CA LEU A 43 26.32 -28.27 -20.12
C LEU A 43 27.52 -29.17 -20.45
N THR A 44 27.79 -30.19 -19.62
CA THR A 44 28.97 -31.05 -19.79
C THR A 44 28.65 -32.53 -19.67
N ASP A 45 29.50 -33.38 -20.25
CA ASP A 45 29.37 -34.85 -20.23
C ASP A 45 29.50 -35.47 -18.83
N GLN A 46 30.13 -34.77 -17.87
CA GLN A 46 29.92 -35.05 -16.45
C GLN A 46 28.59 -34.37 -16.07
N PRO A 47 27.45 -35.09 -15.98
CA PRO A 47 26.11 -34.51 -16.13
C PRO A 47 25.84 -33.38 -15.14
N ARG A 48 26.05 -32.14 -15.56
CA ARG A 48 25.99 -30.95 -14.71
C ARG A 48 25.67 -29.71 -15.54
N PHE A 49 25.01 -28.76 -14.90
CA PHE A 49 24.92 -27.38 -15.36
C PHE A 49 25.95 -26.52 -14.62
N ALA A 50 26.58 -25.59 -15.33
CA ALA A 50 27.53 -24.65 -14.74
C ALA A 50 27.24 -23.22 -15.23
N PRO A 51 26.79 -22.31 -14.34
CA PRO A 51 26.46 -22.57 -12.92
C PRO A 51 25.18 -23.41 -12.77
N SER A 52 25.03 -24.05 -11.61
CA SER A 52 23.80 -24.77 -11.21
C SER A 52 22.86 -23.90 -10.37
N GLU A 53 23.31 -22.72 -9.96
CA GLU A 53 22.53 -21.74 -9.19
C GLU A 53 22.52 -20.41 -9.95
N LEU A 54 21.33 -19.88 -10.19
CA LEU A 54 21.11 -18.68 -10.99
C LEU A 54 20.19 -17.73 -10.24
N ASN A 55 20.46 -16.43 -10.36
CA ASN A 55 19.60 -15.38 -9.83
C ASN A 55 19.06 -14.53 -10.98
N VAL A 56 17.75 -14.36 -11.03
CA VAL A 56 17.06 -13.50 -12.02
C VAL A 56 16.18 -12.52 -11.27
N SER A 57 16.11 -11.27 -11.70
CA SER A 57 15.20 -10.32 -11.08
C SER A 57 13.75 -10.51 -11.55
N ALA A 58 12.77 -10.52 -10.65
CA ALA A 58 11.36 -10.51 -11.02
C ALA A 58 10.99 -9.26 -11.84
N GLY A 59 10.01 -9.43 -12.74
CA GLY A 59 9.62 -8.41 -13.71
C GLY A 59 10.59 -8.29 -14.90
N THR A 60 11.50 -9.25 -15.09
CA THR A 60 12.40 -9.32 -16.25
C THR A 60 12.06 -10.50 -17.15
N THR A 61 12.56 -10.47 -18.39
CA THR A 61 12.66 -11.66 -19.23
C THR A 61 14.08 -12.20 -19.16
N ALA A 62 14.27 -13.43 -18.70
CA ALA A 62 15.57 -14.09 -18.70
C ALA A 62 15.78 -14.82 -20.04
N THR A 63 16.99 -14.70 -20.59
CA THR A 63 17.48 -15.52 -21.69
C THR A 63 18.60 -16.40 -21.16
N PHE A 64 18.37 -17.71 -21.09
CA PHE A 64 19.38 -18.70 -20.76
C PHE A 64 20.12 -19.09 -22.04
N HIS A 65 21.38 -18.69 -22.15
CA HIS A 65 22.28 -19.05 -23.23
C HIS A 65 22.98 -20.37 -22.89
N LEU A 66 22.50 -21.45 -23.48
CA LEU A 66 22.90 -22.82 -23.19
C LEU A 66 24.05 -23.21 -24.12
N VAL A 67 25.17 -23.64 -23.56
CA VAL A 67 26.37 -24.04 -24.31
C VAL A 67 26.72 -25.48 -23.95
N ASN A 68 26.55 -26.41 -24.89
CA ASN A 68 26.96 -27.79 -24.70
C ASN A 68 28.46 -27.94 -25.02
N LEU A 69 29.27 -28.17 -24.00
CA LEU A 69 30.71 -28.40 -24.12
C LEU A 69 31.07 -29.87 -24.30
N GLY A 70 30.07 -30.75 -24.22
CA GLY A 70 30.20 -32.20 -24.28
C GLY A 70 29.95 -32.80 -25.66
N ASN A 71 30.12 -34.12 -25.71
CA ASN A 71 29.90 -34.96 -26.87
C ASN A 71 28.52 -35.63 -26.87
N TYR A 72 27.78 -35.55 -25.77
CA TYR A 72 26.40 -36.06 -25.67
C TYR A 72 25.39 -34.93 -25.79
N ALA A 73 24.20 -35.24 -26.31
CA ALA A 73 23.10 -34.30 -26.25
C ALA A 73 22.64 -34.11 -24.80
N HIS A 74 22.19 -32.90 -24.50
CA HIS A 74 21.61 -32.55 -23.22
C HIS A 74 20.29 -31.82 -23.43
N THR A 75 19.47 -31.78 -22.39
CA THR A 75 18.25 -30.96 -22.36
C THR A 75 18.33 -29.97 -21.20
N PHE A 76 17.78 -28.79 -21.40
CA PHE A 76 17.46 -27.83 -20.36
C PHE A 76 15.94 -27.74 -20.26
N THR A 77 15.38 -28.29 -19.19
CA THR A 77 13.95 -28.27 -18.91
C THR A 77 13.73 -27.51 -17.61
N LEU A 78 13.22 -26.28 -17.70
CA LEU A 78 12.86 -25.45 -16.56
C LEU A 78 11.41 -25.74 -16.17
N LEU A 79 11.17 -26.21 -14.94
CA LEU A 79 9.85 -26.63 -14.49
C LEU A 79 8.87 -25.46 -14.42
N ALA A 80 7.58 -25.73 -14.62
CA ALA A 80 6.52 -24.72 -14.50
C ALA A 80 6.14 -24.42 -13.04
N GLN A 81 6.41 -25.36 -12.12
CA GLN A 81 6.01 -25.29 -10.73
C GLN A 81 7.10 -24.58 -9.94
N PRO A 82 6.79 -23.46 -9.27
CA PRO A 82 7.73 -22.85 -8.35
C PRO A 82 7.87 -23.68 -7.08
N ASN A 83 9.03 -23.57 -6.45
CA ASN A 83 9.36 -24.09 -5.12
C ASN A 83 9.17 -25.61 -4.97
N VAL A 84 9.34 -26.33 -6.07
CA VAL A 84 9.39 -27.80 -6.10
C VAL A 84 10.84 -28.23 -6.24
N VAL A 85 11.21 -29.26 -5.48
CA VAL A 85 12.43 -30.03 -5.67
C VAL A 85 12.03 -31.44 -6.08
N LEU A 86 12.47 -31.89 -7.25
CA LEU A 86 12.19 -33.21 -7.78
C LEU A 86 12.96 -34.28 -7.01
N ASN A 87 12.38 -35.47 -6.92
CA ASN A 87 13.05 -36.60 -6.30
C ASN A 87 14.11 -37.17 -7.26
N ALA A 88 15.39 -36.97 -6.93
CA ALA A 88 16.53 -37.46 -7.70
C ALA A 88 16.55 -38.99 -7.92
N SER A 89 15.77 -39.76 -7.15
CA SER A 89 15.63 -41.22 -7.32
C SER A 89 14.58 -41.64 -8.36
N TRP A 90 13.86 -40.71 -8.98
CA TRP A 90 12.90 -41.06 -10.03
C TRP A 90 13.57 -41.70 -11.24
N SER A 91 12.92 -42.71 -11.82
CA SER A 91 13.29 -43.25 -13.13
C SER A 91 13.08 -42.21 -14.25
N PRO A 92 13.74 -42.35 -15.41
CA PRO A 92 13.50 -41.46 -16.56
C PRO A 92 12.01 -41.33 -16.93
N ALA A 93 11.27 -42.44 -16.95
CA ALA A 93 9.85 -42.42 -17.27
C ALA A 93 8.98 -41.64 -16.27
N GLN A 94 9.33 -41.67 -14.97
CA GLN A 94 8.60 -40.90 -13.94
C GLN A 94 8.89 -39.40 -14.08
N LEU A 95 10.13 -39.04 -14.40
CA LEU A 95 10.52 -37.65 -14.65
C LEU A 95 9.78 -37.09 -15.88
N ASP A 96 9.77 -37.83 -16.99
CA ASP A 96 9.04 -37.47 -18.21
C ASP A 96 7.54 -37.32 -17.93
N GLN A 97 6.96 -38.26 -17.18
CA GLN A 97 5.56 -38.20 -16.80
C GLN A 97 5.24 -36.96 -15.95
N TYR A 98 6.10 -36.62 -14.98
CA TYR A 98 5.93 -35.42 -14.17
C TYR A 98 5.91 -34.16 -15.02
N VAL A 99 6.92 -33.98 -15.90
CA VAL A 99 7.01 -32.80 -16.78
C VAL A 99 5.85 -32.75 -17.76
N HIS A 100 5.39 -33.89 -18.28
CA HIS A 100 4.21 -33.93 -19.16
C HIS A 100 2.92 -33.47 -18.46
N GLN A 101 2.73 -33.87 -17.21
CA GLN A 101 1.52 -33.53 -16.43
C GLN A 101 1.53 -32.09 -15.93
N ASN A 102 2.70 -31.60 -15.52
CA ASN A 102 2.84 -30.33 -14.81
C ASN A 102 3.33 -29.20 -15.72
N GLY A 103 3.91 -29.52 -16.87
CA GLY A 103 4.43 -28.56 -17.83
C GLY A 103 5.84 -28.07 -17.51
N SER A 104 6.37 -27.24 -18.41
CA SER A 104 7.68 -26.58 -18.28
C SER A 104 7.58 -25.14 -18.79
N LEU A 105 8.37 -24.23 -18.22
CA LEU A 105 8.52 -22.85 -18.72
C LEU A 105 9.40 -22.80 -19.97
N ALA A 106 10.37 -23.72 -20.05
CA ALA A 106 11.19 -23.93 -21.23
C ALA A 106 11.64 -25.39 -21.28
N ASN A 107 11.72 -25.95 -22.49
CA ASN A 107 12.29 -27.27 -22.72
C ASN A 107 13.07 -27.25 -24.04
N VAL A 108 14.40 -27.31 -23.95
CA VAL A 108 15.30 -27.15 -25.10
C VAL A 108 16.31 -28.28 -25.13
N THR A 109 16.46 -28.92 -26.28
CA THR A 109 17.54 -29.89 -26.53
C THR A 109 18.75 -29.18 -27.14
N VAL A 110 19.93 -29.43 -26.59
CA VAL A 110 21.20 -28.88 -27.06
C VAL A 110 22.08 -30.03 -27.56
N ALA A 111 22.30 -30.08 -28.87
CA ALA A 111 23.16 -31.06 -29.50
C ALA A 111 24.63 -30.93 -29.03
N PRO A 112 25.47 -31.98 -29.20
CA PRO A 112 26.89 -31.93 -28.88
C PRO A 112 27.60 -30.73 -29.53
N GLY A 113 28.40 -29.99 -28.76
CA GLY A 113 29.13 -28.81 -29.22
C GLY A 113 28.26 -27.61 -29.64
N ALA A 114 26.92 -27.70 -29.54
CA ALA A 114 26.00 -26.67 -30.00
C ALA A 114 25.64 -25.66 -28.90
N GLN A 115 24.98 -24.58 -29.32
CA GLN A 115 24.44 -23.55 -28.44
C GLN A 115 22.97 -23.30 -28.76
N GLN A 116 22.17 -23.00 -27.75
CA GLN A 116 20.73 -22.69 -27.88
C GLN A 116 20.32 -21.65 -26.84
N ASN A 117 19.22 -20.93 -27.10
CA ASN A 117 18.62 -20.00 -26.14
C ASN A 117 17.28 -20.52 -25.63
N ALA A 118 17.04 -20.40 -24.34
CA ALA A 118 15.72 -20.50 -23.73
C ALA A 118 15.34 -19.13 -23.16
N THR A 119 14.22 -18.54 -23.61
CA THR A 119 13.77 -17.22 -23.15
C THR A 119 12.50 -17.37 -22.33
N VAL A 120 12.53 -16.92 -21.07
CA VAL A 120 11.45 -17.10 -20.10
C VAL A 120 11.14 -15.75 -19.44
N PRO A 121 9.89 -15.25 -19.55
CA PRO A 121 9.46 -14.09 -18.79
C PRO A 121 9.15 -14.47 -17.33
N PHE A 122 9.83 -13.82 -16.39
CA PHE A 122 9.52 -13.92 -14.96
C PHE A 122 8.79 -12.64 -14.53
N ASN A 123 7.50 -12.77 -14.28
CA ASN A 123 6.67 -11.63 -13.92
C ASN A 123 7.02 -11.10 -12.51
N ALA A 124 6.49 -9.93 -12.14
CA ALA A 124 6.73 -9.36 -10.81
C ALA A 124 6.22 -10.28 -9.67
N SER A 125 5.22 -11.12 -9.94
CA SER A 125 4.64 -12.07 -8.98
C SER A 125 5.51 -13.29 -8.66
N THR A 126 6.57 -13.58 -9.43
CA THR A 126 7.49 -14.69 -9.13
C THR A 126 8.65 -14.26 -8.23
N GLY A 127 8.63 -13.06 -7.61
CA GLY A 127 9.77 -12.39 -6.95
C GLY A 127 10.51 -13.13 -5.83
N PHE A 128 10.05 -14.30 -5.43
CA PHE A 128 10.69 -15.15 -4.42
C PHE A 128 10.67 -16.64 -4.79
N ASP A 129 10.15 -16.96 -5.97
CA ASP A 129 10.05 -18.33 -6.40
C ASP A 129 11.41 -18.87 -6.81
N THR A 130 11.63 -20.14 -6.49
CA THR A 130 12.75 -20.91 -7.01
C THR A 130 12.22 -21.94 -7.99
N PHE A 131 12.76 -21.96 -9.21
CA PHE A 131 12.40 -22.94 -10.23
C PHE A 131 13.57 -23.90 -10.45
N GLU A 132 13.32 -25.20 -10.31
CA GLU A 132 14.31 -26.21 -10.67
C GLU A 132 14.37 -26.37 -12.20
N PHE A 133 15.56 -26.57 -12.74
CA PHE A 133 15.78 -27.03 -14.11
C PHE A 133 16.59 -28.32 -14.13
N VAL A 134 16.25 -29.21 -15.05
CA VAL A 134 16.80 -30.56 -15.13
C VAL A 134 17.10 -30.97 -16.58
N SER A 135 17.86 -32.05 -16.76
CA SER A 135 17.95 -32.76 -18.04
C SER A 135 17.05 -33.99 -18.05
N LEU A 136 16.18 -34.09 -19.07
CA LEU A 136 15.32 -35.24 -19.38
C LEU A 136 16.04 -36.33 -20.19
N VAL A 137 17.28 -36.12 -20.63
CA VAL A 137 18.05 -37.19 -21.27
C VAL A 137 18.23 -38.33 -20.24
N PRO A 138 17.89 -39.59 -20.59
CA PRO A 138 17.87 -40.68 -19.63
C PRO A 138 19.14 -40.76 -18.78
N TYR A 139 18.94 -40.84 -17.46
CA TYR A 139 19.97 -40.95 -16.42
C TYR A 139 20.82 -39.70 -16.16
N GLN A 140 20.68 -38.60 -16.92
CA GLN A 140 21.46 -37.38 -16.65
C GLN A 140 20.99 -36.65 -15.39
N PHE A 141 19.67 -36.51 -15.17
CA PHE A 141 19.12 -35.92 -13.94
C PHE A 141 19.54 -36.71 -12.69
N GLN A 142 19.43 -38.04 -12.75
CA GLN A 142 19.81 -38.95 -11.66
C GLN A 142 21.32 -38.90 -11.37
N ALA A 143 22.12 -38.54 -12.36
CA ALA A 143 23.56 -38.32 -12.22
C ALA A 143 23.92 -36.92 -11.70
N GLY A 144 22.94 -36.06 -11.40
CA GLY A 144 23.13 -34.73 -10.81
C GLY A 144 22.97 -33.56 -11.78
N MET A 145 22.46 -33.80 -13.00
CA MET A 145 22.22 -32.72 -13.97
C MET A 145 20.92 -31.97 -13.65
N SER A 146 20.96 -31.19 -12.57
CA SER A 146 19.93 -30.25 -12.14
C SER A 146 20.54 -28.95 -11.62
N GLY A 147 19.69 -27.96 -11.44
CA GLY A 147 20.03 -26.67 -10.84
C GLY A 147 18.78 -25.84 -10.56
N PHE A 148 18.97 -24.66 -9.99
CA PHE A 148 17.87 -23.78 -9.62
C PHE A 148 18.05 -22.36 -10.18
N VAL A 149 16.92 -21.76 -10.57
CA VAL A 149 16.81 -20.33 -10.82
C VAL A 149 16.04 -19.74 -9.66
N HIS A 150 16.71 -18.95 -8.83
CA HIS A 150 16.09 -18.12 -7.82
C HIS A 150 15.65 -16.81 -8.45
N ILE A 151 14.35 -16.54 -8.36
CA ILE A 151 13.85 -15.23 -8.73
C ILE A 151 14.00 -14.33 -7.51
N THR A 152 14.82 -13.30 -7.69
CA THR A 152 15.07 -12.25 -6.72
C THR A 152 14.13 -11.09 -7.02
N SER A 153 13.40 -10.59 -6.03
CA SER A 153 12.60 -9.40 -6.26
C SER A 153 13.50 -8.17 -6.32
N SER A 154 13.60 -7.54 -7.49
CA SER A 154 14.01 -6.14 -7.63
C SER A 154 12.84 -5.26 -8.07
N ALA A 155 11.62 -5.81 -8.11
CA ALA A 155 10.42 -5.05 -8.43
C ALA A 155 10.18 -4.06 -7.29
N ALA A 156 10.13 -2.77 -7.61
CA ALA A 156 9.60 -1.77 -6.69
C ALA A 156 8.23 -2.28 -6.23
N GLY A 157 8.05 -2.38 -4.92
CA GLY A 157 6.82 -2.89 -4.34
C GLY A 157 5.62 -2.07 -4.79
N LEU A 158 4.41 -2.55 -4.50
CA LEU A 158 3.26 -1.65 -4.57
C LEU A 158 3.59 -0.43 -3.70
N ILE A 159 3.43 0.78 -4.23
CA ILE A 159 3.77 1.99 -3.47
C ILE A 159 2.50 2.51 -2.80
N GLY A 160 2.49 2.46 -1.47
CA GLY A 160 1.52 3.16 -0.64
C GLY A 160 2.16 4.34 0.07
N SER A 161 1.33 5.23 0.62
CA SER A 161 1.80 6.30 1.49
C SER A 161 0.88 6.45 2.69
N ASP A 162 1.47 6.69 3.85
CA ASP A 162 0.77 6.95 5.10
C ASP A 162 1.44 8.14 5.81
N ASN A 163 0.63 8.99 6.43
CA ASN A 163 1.10 10.13 7.19
C ASN A 163 0.92 9.90 8.69
N THR A 164 1.97 10.09 9.47
CA THR A 164 1.86 10.17 10.94
C THR A 164 1.56 11.59 11.38
N THR A 165 0.77 11.76 12.44
CA THR A 165 0.42 13.07 13.00
C THR A 165 0.73 13.15 14.50
N ASP A 166 0.88 14.38 15.01
CA ASP A 166 1.01 14.64 16.46
C ASP A 166 -0.28 14.30 17.25
N SER A 167 -1.38 14.02 16.56
CA SER A 167 -2.64 13.55 17.17
C SER A 167 -2.67 12.03 17.33
N TYR A 168 -1.52 11.36 17.24
CA TYR A 168 -1.38 9.90 17.35
C TYR A 168 -2.24 9.15 16.33
N SER A 169 -2.22 9.59 15.08
CA SER A 169 -2.96 8.96 13.99
C SER A 169 -2.08 8.64 12.78
N PHE A 170 -2.48 7.59 12.07
CA PHE A 170 -2.09 7.31 10.70
C PHE A 170 -3.15 7.90 9.77
N VAL A 171 -2.73 8.49 8.65
CA VAL A 171 -3.62 9.15 7.69
C VAL A 171 -3.13 8.83 6.27
N PRO A 172 -3.82 7.92 5.54
CA PRO A 172 -5.02 7.19 5.98
C PRO A 172 -4.72 6.12 7.04
N ASP A 173 -5.71 5.80 7.88
CA ASP A 173 -5.68 4.65 8.81
C ASP A 173 -6.08 3.32 8.15
N ALA A 174 -6.31 3.36 6.83
CA ALA A 174 -6.60 2.21 6.00
C ALA A 174 -5.78 2.27 4.70
N LEU A 175 -4.96 1.24 4.50
CA LEU A 175 -4.18 1.02 3.28
C LEU A 175 -4.76 -0.16 2.51
N VAL A 176 -4.68 -0.14 1.18
CA VAL A 176 -5.17 -1.23 0.34
C VAL A 176 -4.07 -1.67 -0.62
N ALA A 177 -3.79 -2.97 -0.66
CA ALA A 177 -2.83 -3.56 -1.58
C ALA A 177 -3.43 -4.82 -2.22
N ASN A 178 -3.61 -4.83 -3.54
CA ASN A 178 -4.17 -5.99 -4.23
C ASN A 178 -3.11 -6.61 -5.14
N ALA A 179 -2.89 -7.91 -4.99
CA ALA A 179 -1.96 -8.68 -5.79
C ALA A 179 -2.57 -10.03 -6.18
N ALA A 180 -2.43 -10.44 -7.44
CA ALA A 180 -2.98 -11.71 -7.90
C ALA A 180 -2.24 -12.94 -7.31
N HIS A 181 -1.04 -12.76 -6.78
CA HIS A 181 -0.15 -13.82 -6.31
C HIS A 181 0.64 -13.38 -5.07
N TYR A 182 1.04 -14.36 -4.26
CA TYR A 182 1.74 -14.16 -2.99
C TYR A 182 2.93 -15.13 -2.86
N PRO A 183 4.01 -14.73 -2.15
CA PRO A 183 4.19 -13.42 -1.51
C PRO A 183 4.54 -12.29 -2.49
N PHE A 184 4.30 -11.03 -2.12
CA PHE A 184 4.73 -9.86 -2.92
C PHE A 184 5.38 -8.79 -2.04
N ASN A 185 6.21 -7.93 -2.62
CA ASN A 185 6.81 -6.79 -1.91
C ASN A 185 5.90 -5.56 -1.90
N LEU A 186 5.77 -4.95 -0.74
CA LEU A 186 5.03 -3.73 -0.50
C LEU A 186 5.98 -2.67 0.06
N ASP A 187 6.02 -1.52 -0.59
CA ASP A 187 6.84 -0.39 -0.20
C ASP A 187 5.91 0.74 0.25
N ILE A 188 5.96 1.11 1.53
CA ILE A 188 5.15 2.21 2.07
C ILE A 188 6.06 3.39 2.39
N LEU A 189 5.80 4.54 1.77
CA LEU A 189 6.43 5.80 2.17
C LEU A 189 5.66 6.37 3.36
N VAL A 190 6.27 6.33 4.53
CA VAL A 190 5.67 6.88 5.76
C VAL A 190 6.23 8.26 5.98
N THR A 191 5.36 9.28 6.04
CA THR A 191 5.77 10.68 6.21
C THR A 191 5.24 11.24 7.52
N ASN A 192 6.12 11.83 8.32
CA ASN A 192 5.72 12.55 9.50
C ASN A 192 5.22 13.94 9.14
N THR A 193 3.98 14.25 9.51
CA THR A 193 3.40 15.59 9.34
C THR A 193 3.47 16.42 10.62
N GLY A 194 3.83 15.79 11.74
CA GLY A 194 3.96 16.39 13.06
C GLY A 194 5.42 16.52 13.51
N ASN A 195 5.61 16.91 14.77
CA ASN A 195 6.91 17.09 15.41
C ASN A 195 7.32 15.90 16.29
N LEU A 196 6.41 15.00 16.65
CA LEU A 196 6.70 13.82 17.47
C LEU A 196 7.32 12.71 16.62
N GLY A 197 8.27 11.95 17.18
CA GLY A 197 8.79 10.75 16.50
C GLY A 197 7.79 9.60 16.55
N HIS A 198 7.78 8.76 15.52
CA HIS A 198 6.85 7.63 15.42
C HIS A 198 7.56 6.35 14.99
N THR A 199 6.81 5.25 14.94
CA THR A 199 7.20 4.04 14.23
C THR A 199 6.06 3.60 13.32
N PHE A 200 6.41 2.86 12.27
CA PHE A 200 5.46 2.14 11.45
C PHE A 200 5.81 0.65 11.53
N THR A 201 4.97 -0.11 12.21
CA THR A 201 5.21 -1.53 12.50
C THR A 201 4.04 -2.37 12.05
N VAL A 202 4.26 -3.34 11.17
CA VAL A 202 3.21 -4.18 10.59
C VAL A 202 3.21 -5.57 11.24
N ALA A 203 2.04 -6.02 11.70
CA ALA A 203 1.86 -7.34 12.28
C ALA A 203 2.22 -8.46 11.28
N PRO A 204 2.86 -9.56 11.73
CA PRO A 204 3.25 -10.68 10.86
C PRO A 204 2.07 -11.48 10.31
N TRP A 205 0.92 -11.43 10.97
CA TRP A 205 -0.24 -12.24 10.62
C TRP A 205 -1.43 -11.38 10.24
N SER A 206 -2.10 -11.79 9.17
CA SER A 206 -3.39 -11.23 8.77
C SER A 206 -4.50 -11.67 9.72
N ASN A 207 -5.55 -10.87 9.81
CA ASN A 207 -6.77 -11.13 10.57
C ASN A 207 -6.53 -11.33 12.07
N TYR A 208 -5.45 -10.76 12.59
CA TYR A 208 -5.14 -10.71 14.01
C TYR A 208 -5.14 -9.26 14.47
N THR A 209 -5.77 -8.99 15.61
CA THR A 209 -5.79 -7.66 16.23
C THR A 209 -4.87 -7.66 17.44
N LEU A 210 -3.84 -6.82 17.38
CA LEU A 210 -2.91 -6.53 18.47
C LEU A 210 -3.63 -5.82 19.61
N SER A 211 -3.16 -6.04 20.84
CA SER A 211 -3.62 -5.30 22.02
C SER A 211 -2.58 -4.26 22.43
N PRO A 212 -2.98 -3.01 22.73
CA PRO A 212 -2.08 -1.99 23.25
C PRO A 212 -1.36 -2.39 24.54
N ALA A 213 -1.92 -3.33 25.30
CA ALA A 213 -1.34 -3.78 26.56
C ALA A 213 -0.17 -4.77 26.39
N ASN A 214 -0.04 -5.43 25.24
CA ASN A 214 0.91 -6.54 25.08
C ASN A 214 1.62 -6.60 23.71
N PHE A 215 1.50 -5.57 22.86
CA PHE A 215 2.16 -5.58 21.54
C PHE A 215 3.67 -5.81 21.64
N THR A 216 4.33 -5.33 22.71
CA THR A 216 5.77 -5.54 22.92
C THR A 216 6.12 -7.02 23.11
N THR A 217 5.40 -7.74 23.98
CA THR A 217 5.64 -9.18 24.17
C THR A 217 5.19 -9.99 22.96
N TYR A 218 4.15 -9.53 22.26
CA TYR A 218 3.74 -10.11 20.99
C TYR A 218 4.85 -10.03 19.94
N PHE A 219 5.50 -8.87 19.74
CA PHE A 219 6.56 -8.71 18.75
C PHE A 219 7.90 -9.35 19.17
N GLN A 220 8.12 -9.59 20.46
CA GLN A 220 9.22 -10.43 20.93
C GLN A 220 9.03 -11.91 20.54
N ALA A 221 7.79 -12.39 20.53
CA ALA A 221 7.46 -13.75 20.15
C ALA A 221 7.28 -13.92 18.63
N HIS A 222 6.90 -12.85 17.92
CA HIS A 222 6.60 -12.88 16.50
C HIS A 222 7.17 -11.63 15.83
N ALA A 223 8.28 -11.78 15.10
CA ALA A 223 8.90 -10.66 14.40
C ALA A 223 7.90 -9.97 13.46
N PRO A 224 7.77 -8.63 13.47
CA PRO A 224 6.87 -7.91 12.56
C PRO A 224 7.32 -8.05 11.11
N LEU A 225 6.40 -7.86 10.13
CA LEU A 225 6.78 -7.84 8.70
C LEU A 225 7.77 -6.71 8.40
N VAL A 226 7.61 -5.59 9.10
CA VAL A 226 8.51 -4.44 9.13
C VAL A 226 8.31 -3.68 10.43
N SER A 227 9.38 -3.08 10.95
CA SER A 227 9.33 -2.03 11.98
C SER A 227 10.36 -0.97 11.59
N VAL A 228 9.90 0.23 11.26
CA VAL A 228 10.77 1.38 10.93
C VAL A 228 10.49 2.54 11.87
N SER A 229 11.54 3.25 12.26
CA SER A 229 11.42 4.52 12.98
C SER A 229 11.18 5.65 11.99
N VAL A 230 10.13 6.43 12.23
CA VAL A 230 9.80 7.64 11.48
C VAL A 230 10.36 8.83 12.27
N PRO A 231 11.34 9.57 11.74
CA PRO A 231 11.98 10.66 12.48
C PRO A 231 11.00 11.75 12.90
N SER A 232 11.31 12.43 14.00
CA SER A 232 10.58 13.63 14.45
C SER A 232 10.78 14.80 13.49
N GLY A 233 9.75 15.64 13.37
CA GLY A 233 9.77 16.85 12.56
C GLY A 233 8.95 16.71 11.28
N ALA A 234 8.18 17.75 10.97
CA ALA A 234 7.26 17.75 9.84
C ALA A 234 8.03 17.64 8.51
N GLY A 235 7.54 16.77 7.63
CA GLY A 235 8.11 16.47 6.32
C GLY A 235 9.21 15.41 6.32
N GLN A 236 9.55 14.81 7.46
CA GLN A 236 10.49 13.67 7.49
C GLN A 236 9.80 12.41 6.97
N SER A 237 10.48 11.65 6.11
CA SER A 237 9.92 10.42 5.54
C SER A 237 10.87 9.24 5.66
N VAL A 238 10.30 8.04 5.77
CA VAL A 238 11.03 6.76 5.75
C VAL A 238 10.27 5.76 4.89
N TRP A 239 11.01 4.87 4.21
CA TRP A 239 10.42 3.75 3.51
C TRP A 239 10.28 2.55 4.44
N ALA A 240 9.09 1.96 4.50
CA ALA A 240 8.81 0.67 5.11
C ALA A 240 8.65 -0.37 3.99
N ASN A 241 9.67 -1.18 3.78
CA ASN A 241 9.71 -2.21 2.73
C ASN A 241 9.51 -3.59 3.37
N PHE A 242 8.53 -4.36 2.91
CA PHE A 242 8.26 -5.70 3.45
C PHE A 242 7.60 -6.62 2.45
N THR A 243 7.65 -7.91 2.77
CA THR A 243 7.01 -8.96 1.98
C THR A 243 5.68 -9.35 2.61
N VAL A 244 4.60 -9.25 1.84
CA VAL A 244 3.24 -9.63 2.23
C VAL A 244 3.02 -11.11 1.91
N PRO A 245 2.79 -11.99 2.91
CA PRO A 245 2.76 -13.43 2.70
C PRO A 245 1.44 -13.98 2.16
N GLY A 246 0.33 -13.24 2.30
CA GLY A 246 -0.99 -13.72 1.90
C GLY A 246 -2.06 -12.64 1.93
N PRO A 247 -3.27 -12.95 1.46
CA PRO A 247 -4.43 -12.06 1.56
C PRO A 247 -4.93 -11.95 3.00
N GLY A 248 -5.60 -10.85 3.31
CA GLY A 248 -6.23 -10.60 4.60
C GLY A 248 -5.96 -9.20 5.14
N VAL A 249 -6.32 -8.96 6.40
CA VAL A 249 -6.18 -7.65 7.04
C VAL A 249 -5.00 -7.65 8.00
N TYR A 250 -3.93 -6.93 7.68
CA TYR A 250 -2.77 -6.77 8.57
C TYR A 250 -2.92 -5.50 9.38
N GLN A 251 -2.81 -5.59 10.70
CA GLN A 251 -2.77 -4.37 11.53
C GLN A 251 -1.37 -3.78 11.53
N TYR A 252 -1.27 -2.46 11.42
CA TYR A 252 -0.03 -1.73 11.67
C TYR A 252 -0.22 -0.74 12.81
N ILE A 253 0.83 -0.52 13.60
CA ILE A 253 0.80 0.29 14.83
C ILE A 253 2.02 1.21 14.94
N CYS A 254 1.90 2.21 15.81
CA CYS A 254 3.04 2.92 16.36
C CYS A 254 3.42 2.37 17.74
N GLU A 255 4.66 1.90 17.86
CA GLU A 255 5.22 1.27 19.07
C GLU A 255 5.71 2.30 20.10
N VAL A 256 5.73 3.59 19.76
CA VAL A 256 6.13 4.63 20.71
C VAL A 256 5.20 4.57 21.93
N PRO A 257 5.75 4.52 23.17
CA PRO A 257 4.95 4.34 24.37
C PRO A 257 3.75 5.29 24.44
N GLY A 258 2.56 4.72 24.61
CA GLY A 258 1.31 5.46 24.67
C GLY A 258 0.65 5.74 23.31
N HIS A 259 1.37 5.77 22.18
CA HIS A 259 0.76 6.17 20.89
C HIS A 259 -0.31 5.17 20.43
N PHE A 260 0.00 3.86 20.40
CA PHE A 260 -1.00 2.84 20.05
C PHE A 260 -2.19 2.83 21.03
N ALA A 261 -1.92 2.98 22.34
CA ALA A 261 -2.97 3.05 23.35
C ALA A 261 -3.90 4.28 23.19
N ASN A 262 -3.41 5.34 22.53
CA ASN A 262 -4.18 6.54 22.21
C ASN A 262 -4.77 6.52 20.78
N GLY A 263 -4.73 5.37 20.09
CA GLY A 263 -5.41 5.19 18.79
C GLY A 263 -4.49 5.19 17.58
N MET A 264 -3.16 5.20 17.75
CA MET A 264 -2.22 5.18 16.62
C MET A 264 -2.04 3.78 16.03
N PHE A 265 -3.04 3.33 15.28
CA PHE A 265 -3.03 2.10 14.50
C PHE A 265 -3.81 2.28 13.21
N GLY A 266 -3.60 1.38 12.26
CA GLY A 266 -4.37 1.28 11.04
C GLY A 266 -4.39 -0.15 10.51
N PHE A 267 -5.04 -0.33 9.37
CA PHE A 267 -5.20 -1.64 8.74
C PHE A 267 -4.78 -1.64 7.27
N LEU A 268 -3.96 -2.60 6.89
CA LEU A 268 -3.62 -2.91 5.52
C LEU A 268 -4.52 -4.05 5.02
N TYR A 269 -5.41 -3.71 4.08
CA TYR A 269 -6.35 -4.63 3.43
C TYR A 269 -5.71 -5.22 2.17
N VAL A 270 -5.46 -6.52 2.20
CA VAL A 270 -4.78 -7.25 1.13
C VAL A 270 -5.72 -8.21 0.41
N ASN A 271 -6.09 -7.91 -0.84
CA ASN A 271 -7.15 -8.62 -1.59
C ASN A 271 -8.48 -8.79 -0.83
N VAL A 272 -8.75 -7.89 0.11
CA VAL A 272 -9.99 -7.83 0.87
C VAL A 272 -10.52 -6.42 0.77
N ALA A 273 -11.83 -6.28 0.62
CA ALA A 273 -12.43 -4.95 0.55
C ALA A 273 -12.30 -4.25 1.90
N PRO A 274 -11.80 -2.98 1.96
CA PRO A 274 -11.84 -2.21 3.18
C PRO A 274 -13.30 -1.94 3.60
N PRO A 275 -13.58 -1.80 4.90
CA PRO A 275 -14.90 -1.41 5.36
C PRO A 275 -15.28 -0.05 4.76
N PRO A 276 -16.57 0.19 4.50
CA PRO A 276 -17.03 1.50 4.05
C PRO A 276 -16.56 2.57 5.04
N PRO A 277 -16.12 3.76 4.56
CA PRO A 277 -15.83 4.88 5.44
C PRO A 277 -17.02 5.13 6.36
N ALA A 278 -16.74 5.42 7.63
CA ALA A 278 -17.80 5.78 8.56
C ALA A 278 -18.63 6.93 7.95
N ALA A 279 -19.96 6.76 7.91
CA ALA A 279 -20.84 7.79 7.39
C ALA A 279 -20.56 9.10 8.13
N ALA A 280 -20.34 10.20 7.38
CA ALA A 280 -20.10 11.49 7.98
C ALA A 280 -21.21 11.80 8.99
N PRO A 281 -20.90 12.35 10.17
CA PRO A 281 -21.92 12.71 11.15
C PRO A 281 -22.93 13.63 10.45
N SER A 282 -24.17 13.19 10.40
CA SER A 282 -25.23 13.94 9.73
C SER A 282 -25.37 15.31 10.38
N THR A 283 -25.08 16.38 9.62
CA THR A 283 -25.34 17.75 10.05
C THR A 283 -26.84 18.08 10.11
N ALA A 284 -27.72 17.10 9.79
CA ALA A 284 -29.17 17.27 9.80
C ALA A 284 -29.72 17.70 11.17
N ILE A 285 -29.06 17.33 12.28
CA ILE A 285 -29.48 17.78 13.62
C ILE A 285 -29.22 19.29 13.78
N ILE A 286 -28.09 19.82 13.27
CA ILE A 286 -27.76 21.26 13.39
C ILE A 286 -28.65 22.11 12.47
N GLN A 287 -28.96 21.62 11.26
CA GLN A 287 -29.86 22.31 10.32
C GLN A 287 -31.29 22.45 10.89
N GLY A 288 -31.78 21.44 11.63
CA GLY A 288 -33.10 21.50 12.28
C GLY A 288 -33.21 22.63 13.32
N TRP A 289 -32.19 22.80 14.18
CA TRP A 289 -32.19 23.87 15.19
C TRP A 289 -32.00 25.26 14.59
N ILE A 290 -31.23 25.40 13.51
CA ILE A 290 -31.06 26.67 12.79
C ILE A 290 -32.37 27.09 12.10
N LEU A 291 -33.11 26.16 11.50
CA LEU A 291 -34.40 26.45 10.87
C LEU A 291 -35.48 26.82 11.91
N VAL A 292 -35.56 26.11 13.03
CA VAL A 292 -36.50 26.42 14.12
C VAL A 292 -36.15 27.76 14.79
N GLY A 293 -34.86 28.01 15.08
CA GLY A 293 -34.40 29.28 15.65
C GLY A 293 -34.63 30.48 14.72
N SER A 294 -34.44 30.30 13.40
CA SER A 294 -34.70 31.33 12.40
C SER A 294 -36.19 31.64 12.27
N GLY A 295 -37.06 30.63 12.35
CA GLY A 295 -38.51 30.82 12.35
C GLY A 295 -39.03 31.59 13.57
N VAL A 296 -38.47 31.32 14.76
CA VAL A 296 -38.81 32.04 16.00
C VAL A 296 -38.34 33.50 15.94
N LEU A 297 -37.11 33.77 15.46
CA LEU A 297 -36.58 35.13 15.33
C LEU A 297 -37.35 35.97 14.30
N LEU A 298 -37.77 35.38 13.17
CA LEU A 298 -38.64 36.05 12.19
C LEU A 298 -40.04 36.36 12.77
N GLY A 299 -40.62 35.43 13.54
CA GLY A 299 -41.92 35.64 14.19
C GLY A 299 -41.90 36.75 15.25
N VAL A 300 -40.82 36.84 16.03
CA VAL A 300 -40.61 37.91 17.02
C VAL A 300 -40.36 39.26 16.33
N GLY A 301 -39.58 39.29 15.25
CA GLY A 301 -39.35 40.51 14.47
C GLY A 301 -40.63 41.08 13.83
N ILE A 302 -41.50 40.22 13.29
CA ILE A 302 -42.78 40.63 12.67
C ILE A 302 -43.75 41.18 13.73
N THR A 303 -43.80 40.59 14.93
CA THR A 303 -44.67 41.06 16.01
C THR A 303 -44.21 42.38 16.63
N LEU A 304 -42.90 42.61 16.76
CA LEU A 304 -42.32 43.90 17.19
C LEU A 304 -42.51 45.02 16.16
N ALA A 305 -42.41 44.71 14.86
CA ALA A 305 -42.68 45.67 13.79
C ALA A 305 -44.18 46.04 13.70
N ALA A 306 -45.08 45.08 13.90
CA ALA A 306 -46.52 45.33 13.91
C ALA A 306 -46.98 46.19 15.11
N THR A 307 -46.37 46.00 16.29
CA THR A 307 -46.69 46.79 17.49
C THR A 307 -46.18 48.23 17.41
N THR A 308 -45.01 48.46 16.81
CA THR A 308 -44.49 49.83 16.56
C THR A 308 -45.30 50.57 15.50
N ALA A 309 -45.80 49.89 14.46
CA ALA A 309 -46.70 50.49 13.48
C ALA A 309 -48.09 50.84 14.06
N TYR A 310 -48.57 50.09 15.05
CA TYR A 310 -49.86 50.34 15.70
C TYR A 310 -49.81 51.49 16.72
N LEU A 311 -48.70 51.63 17.46
CA LEU A 311 -48.53 52.69 18.47
C LEU A 311 -48.08 54.05 17.89
N GLY A 312 -47.64 54.11 16.63
CA GLY A 312 -47.25 55.35 15.95
C GLY A 312 -48.41 56.20 15.39
N ARG A 313 -49.67 55.79 15.59
CA ARG A 313 -50.88 56.43 15.02
C ARG A 313 -51.68 57.30 16.01
N PHE A 314 -51.07 57.78 17.10
CA PHE A 314 -51.75 58.76 17.94
C PHE A 314 -51.88 60.11 17.22
N PRO A 315 -53.08 60.73 17.20
CA PRO A 315 -53.29 62.04 16.58
C PRO A 315 -52.39 63.10 17.22
N ARG A 316 -51.80 63.97 16.41
CA ARG A 316 -51.06 65.14 16.91
C ARG A 316 -52.00 66.02 17.74
N PRO A 317 -51.54 66.61 18.85
CA PRO A 317 -52.30 67.62 19.59
C PRO A 317 -52.66 68.80 18.66
N PRO A 318 -53.81 69.47 18.88
CA PRO A 318 -54.19 70.63 18.08
C PRO A 318 -53.18 71.77 18.24
N ALA A 319 -52.95 72.52 17.16
CA ALA A 319 -52.08 73.69 17.16
C ALA A 319 -52.69 74.83 17.99
N ASP A 320 -51.89 75.42 18.88
CA ASP A 320 -52.27 76.55 19.72
C ASP A 320 -52.55 77.79 18.86
N ALA A 321 -53.64 78.49 19.20
CA ALA A 321 -54.06 79.72 18.54
C ALA A 321 -53.16 80.91 18.95
N GLU A 322 -52.81 81.72 17.94
CA GLU A 322 -52.02 82.94 18.03
C GLU A 322 -52.74 84.05 18.84
N PRO A 323 -52.05 84.83 19.68
CA PRO A 323 -52.68 85.88 20.49
C PRO A 323 -52.82 87.21 19.72
N PRO A 324 -53.93 87.95 19.89
CA PRO A 324 -54.06 89.28 19.32
C PRO A 324 -53.35 90.35 20.17
N HIS A 325 -52.82 91.33 19.44
CA HIS A 325 -52.17 92.57 19.90
C HIS A 325 -53.01 93.40 20.89
N ALA A 326 -52.36 93.86 21.96
CA ALA A 326 -52.50 95.19 22.56
C ALA A 326 -51.28 95.50 23.43
#